data_AF-A0A2H0WNJ9-F1
#
_entry.id   AF-A0A2H0WNJ9-F1
#
_cell.length_a   1.000
_cell.length_b   1.000
_cell.length_c   1.000
_cell.angle_alpha   90.00
_cell.angle_beta   90.00
_cell.angle_gamma   90.00
#
_symmetry.space_group_name_H-M   'P 1'
#
loop_
_entity.id
_entity.type
_entity.pdbx_description
1 polymer ?
#
loop_
_entity_poly.entity_id
_entity_poly.type
_entity_poly.pdbx_seq_one_letter_code
_entity_poly.pdbx_strand_id
1 'polypeptide(L)'
;MKSIVICGSRRFKKEIREFAAKLKKAGIVVYEPIFNTDPKIRDLPEHFRRFSFLGLTHHQFTSIRKADAVYFYNQKGYLGNSSTLELGFTEALGKPIYALNEDKDEPCRNVLFDEIIKTPRELIKKLK
;
A
#
# COMPACT_ATOMS: atom_id res chain seq x y z
N MET A 1 11.96 -14.80 -7.22
CA MET A 1 12.13 -13.34 -7.05
C MET A 1 10.98 -12.87 -6.18
N LYS A 2 11.23 -12.34 -4.96
CA LYS A 2 10.13 -11.91 -4.09
C LYS A 2 9.49 -10.63 -4.64
N SER A 3 8.19 -10.52 -4.44
CA SER A 3 7.34 -9.43 -4.86
C SER A 3 6.67 -8.76 -3.67
N ILE A 4 6.46 -7.44 -3.76
CA ILE A 4 5.78 -6.68 -2.73
C ILE A 4 4.84 -5.67 -3.37
N VAL A 5 3.68 -5.45 -2.76
CA VAL A 5 2.82 -4.32 -3.09
C VAL A 5 2.99 -3.24 -2.03
N ILE A 6 3.08 -2.00 -2.47
CA ILE A 6 3.04 -0.85 -1.55
C ILE A 6 1.59 -0.36 -1.50
N CYS A 7 1.08 -0.17 -0.29
CA CYS A 7 -0.20 0.46 0.01
C CYS A 7 0.08 1.80 0.70
N GLY A 8 -0.62 2.87 0.31
CA GLY A 8 -0.36 4.18 0.91
C GLY A 8 -1.08 5.34 0.25
N SER A 9 -1.11 6.46 0.97
CA SER A 9 -1.81 7.65 0.55
C SER A 9 -1.11 8.38 -0.60
N ARG A 10 -1.90 8.87 -1.57
CA ARG A 10 -1.43 9.78 -2.62
C ARG A 10 -0.77 11.07 -2.09
N ARG A 11 -0.99 11.41 -0.82
CA ARG A 11 -0.29 12.52 -0.12
C ARG A 11 1.22 12.32 -0.13
N PHE A 12 1.69 11.07 -0.15
CA PHE A 12 3.10 10.69 -0.10
C PHE A 12 3.57 10.05 -1.42
N LYS A 13 2.95 10.42 -2.54
CA LYS A 13 3.20 9.80 -3.86
C LYS A 13 4.68 9.86 -4.28
N LYS A 14 5.37 10.95 -3.94
CA LYS A 14 6.76 11.17 -4.36
C LYS A 14 7.68 10.25 -3.56
N GLU A 15 7.48 10.23 -2.25
CA GLU A 15 8.23 9.44 -1.29
C GLU A 15 8.01 7.95 -1.50
N ILE A 16 6.77 7.52 -1.80
CA ILE A 16 6.46 6.13 -2.15
C ILE A 16 7.19 5.71 -3.43
N ARG A 17 7.20 6.54 -4.48
CA ARG A 17 7.93 6.25 -5.72
C ARG A 17 9.43 6.13 -5.49
N GLU A 18 10.01 7.02 -4.69
CA GLU A 18 11.43 6.97 -4.34
C GLU A 18 11.76 5.72 -3.51
N PHE A 19 10.89 5.33 -2.59
CA PHE A 19 11.03 4.10 -1.80
C PHE A 19 10.95 2.86 -2.71
N ALA A 20 9.94 2.80 -3.59
CA ALA A 20 9.75 1.73 -4.56
C ALA A 20 10.96 1.60 -5.52
N ALA A 21 11.50 2.70 -6.02
CA ALA A 21 12.65 2.69 -6.91
C ALA A 21 13.88 2.02 -6.26
N LYS A 22 14.11 2.26 -4.96
CA LYS A 22 15.21 1.62 -4.21
C LYS A 22 15.01 0.10 -4.10
N LEU A 23 13.78 -0.36 -3.86
CA LEU A 23 13.46 -1.80 -3.82
C LEU A 23 13.62 -2.45 -5.19
N LYS A 24 13.12 -1.81 -6.26
CA LYS A 24 13.27 -2.29 -7.64
C LYS A 24 14.73 -2.42 -8.05
N LYS A 25 15.57 -1.43 -7.71
CA LYS A 25 17.03 -1.49 -7.96
C LYS A 25 17.71 -2.67 -7.25
N ALA A 26 17.14 -3.16 -6.16
CA ALA A 26 17.62 -4.34 -5.44
C ALA A 26 17.12 -5.68 -6.00
N GLY A 27 16.34 -5.66 -7.09
CA GLY A 27 15.81 -6.85 -7.77
C GLY A 27 14.48 -7.37 -7.22
N ILE A 28 13.74 -6.54 -6.48
CA ILE A 28 12.41 -6.89 -5.94
C ILE A 28 11.35 -6.44 -6.95
N VAL A 29 10.34 -7.29 -7.21
CA VAL A 29 9.17 -6.88 -7.98
C VAL A 29 8.28 -6.01 -7.10
N VAL A 30 8.01 -4.77 -7.52
CA VAL A 30 7.20 -3.84 -6.72
C VAL A 30 5.95 -3.43 -7.49
N TYR A 31 4.79 -3.72 -6.91
CA TYR A 31 3.50 -3.18 -7.33
C TYR A 31 3.26 -1.86 -6.58
N GLU A 32 3.18 -0.76 -7.33
CA GLU A 32 2.94 0.58 -6.76
C GLU A 32 1.45 0.95 -6.83
N PRO A 33 0.95 1.77 -5.89
CA PRO A 33 -0.40 2.33 -5.99
C PRO A 33 -0.57 3.19 -7.25
N ILE A 34 -1.77 3.17 -7.82
CA ILE A 34 -2.15 4.12 -8.87
C ILE A 34 -2.48 5.47 -8.21
N PHE A 35 -1.55 6.42 -8.31
CA PHE A 35 -1.75 7.79 -7.79
C PHE A 35 -2.39 8.76 -8.78
N ASN A 36 -2.37 8.43 -10.08
CA ASN A 36 -2.88 9.30 -11.14
C ASN A 36 -4.40 9.15 -11.25
N THR A 37 -5.13 9.76 -10.32
CA THR A 37 -6.58 9.93 -10.41
C THR A 37 -6.88 11.32 -10.92
N ASP A 38 -7.58 11.46 -12.04
CA ASP A 38 -8.10 12.75 -12.49
C ASP A 38 -9.00 13.34 -11.38
N PRO A 39 -8.73 14.56 -10.88
CA PRO A 39 -9.61 15.21 -9.91
C PRO A 39 -11.08 15.24 -10.33
N LYS A 40 -11.34 15.33 -11.64
CA LYS A 40 -12.67 15.36 -12.25
C LYS A 40 -13.46 14.06 -12.08
N ILE A 41 -12.84 12.96 -11.63
CA ILE A 41 -13.56 11.72 -11.27
C ILE A 41 -14.67 12.02 -10.24
N ARG A 42 -14.48 13.02 -9.38
CA ARG A 42 -15.47 13.42 -8.38
C ARG A 42 -16.72 14.05 -8.99
N ASP A 43 -16.55 14.69 -10.14
CA ASP A 43 -17.57 15.44 -10.87
C ASP A 43 -18.33 14.56 -11.89
N LEU A 44 -17.92 13.29 -12.04
CA LEU A 44 -18.63 12.33 -12.90
C LEU A 44 -20.01 11.99 -12.33
N PRO A 45 -20.99 11.66 -13.20
CA PRO A 45 -22.25 11.05 -12.78
C PRO A 45 -22.00 9.83 -11.89
N GLU A 46 -22.89 9.59 -10.93
CA GLU A 46 -22.68 8.62 -9.86
C GLU A 46 -22.25 7.22 -10.35
N HIS A 47 -22.91 6.70 -11.39
CA HIS A 47 -22.62 5.38 -11.94
C HIS A 47 -21.20 5.30 -12.55
N PHE A 48 -20.75 6.33 -13.28
CA PHE A 48 -19.40 6.41 -13.81
C PHE A 48 -18.37 6.59 -12.69
N ARG A 49 -18.66 7.45 -11.71
CA ARG A 49 -17.80 7.65 -10.54
C ARG A 49 -17.60 6.36 -9.76
N ARG A 50 -18.68 5.59 -9.52
CA ARG A 50 -18.62 4.27 -8.88
C ARG A 50 -17.78 3.29 -9.68
N PHE A 51 -17.92 3.26 -11.01
CA PHE A 51 -17.12 2.41 -11.88
C PHE A 51 -15.62 2.74 -11.81
N SER A 52 -15.25 4.03 -11.78
CA SER A 52 -13.86 4.45 -11.62
C SER A 52 -13.26 3.98 -10.29
N PHE A 53 -13.98 4.14 -9.18
CA PHE A 53 -13.51 3.69 -7.87
C PHE A 53 -13.45 2.16 -7.76
N LEU A 54 -14.38 1.44 -8.38
CA LEU A 54 -14.35 -0.02 -8.48
C LEU A 54 -13.03 -0.49 -9.11
N GLY A 55 -12.65 0.10 -10.25
CA GLY A 55 -11.40 -0.23 -10.93
C GLY A 55 -10.16 0.02 -10.07
N LEU A 56 -10.07 1.18 -9.41
CA LEU A 56 -8.95 1.52 -8.55
C LEU A 56 -8.82 0.57 -7.34
N THR A 57 -9.94 0.29 -6.67
CA THR A 57 -9.97 -0.60 -5.50
C THR A 57 -9.61 -2.04 -5.91
N HIS A 58 -10.23 -2.58 -6.95
CA HIS A 58 -9.95 -3.94 -7.39
C HIS A 58 -8.55 -4.11 -7.98
N HIS A 59 -7.99 -3.07 -8.61
CA HIS A 59 -6.59 -3.07 -9.03
C HIS A 59 -5.66 -3.27 -7.82
N GLN A 60 -5.83 -2.47 -6.76
CA GLN A 60 -5.00 -2.59 -5.57
C GLN A 60 -5.16 -3.96 -4.88
N PHE A 61 -6.39 -4.47 -4.73
CA PHE A 61 -6.63 -5.81 -4.16
C PHE A 61 -6.05 -6.93 -5.01
N THR A 62 -6.03 -6.76 -6.34
CA THR A 62 -5.38 -7.72 -7.24
C THR A 62 -3.86 -7.70 -7.08
N SER A 63 -3.26 -6.51 -6.93
CA SER A 63 -1.83 -6.37 -6.61
C SER A 63 -1.48 -7.02 -5.27
N ILE A 64 -2.32 -6.82 -4.24
CA ILE A 64 -2.19 -7.50 -2.94
C ILE A 64 -2.23 -9.01 -3.11
N ARG A 65 -3.23 -9.57 -3.82
CA ARG A 65 -3.32 -11.01 -4.08
C ARG A 65 -2.07 -11.58 -4.74
N LYS A 66 -1.48 -10.86 -5.70
CA LYS A 66 -0.30 -11.31 -6.47
C LYS A 66 1.02 -11.18 -5.72
N ALA A 67 1.16 -10.21 -4.83
CA ALA A 67 2.41 -9.95 -4.12
C ALA A 67 2.70 -10.97 -3.02
N ASP A 68 3.97 -11.29 -2.77
CA ASP A 68 4.38 -12.19 -1.69
C ASP A 68 4.25 -11.53 -0.30
N ALA A 69 4.33 -10.19 -0.25
CA ALA A 69 4.13 -9.40 0.97
C ALA A 69 3.46 -8.05 0.66
N VAL A 70 3.03 -7.35 1.71
CA VAL A 70 2.42 -6.00 1.63
C VAL A 70 3.18 -5.03 2.51
N TYR A 71 3.48 -3.85 1.98
CA TYR A 71 4.10 -2.75 2.71
C TYR A 71 3.18 -1.54 2.79
N PHE A 72 2.81 -1.14 3.99
CA PHE A 72 2.05 0.07 4.27
C PHE A 72 2.99 1.27 4.47
N TYR A 73 3.02 2.16 3.48
CA TYR A 73 3.74 3.43 3.59
C TYR A 73 2.89 4.45 4.37
N ASN A 74 2.76 4.23 5.68
CA ASN A 74 1.99 5.07 6.60
C ASN A 74 2.88 6.14 7.25
N GLN A 75 3.26 7.15 6.47
CA GLN A 75 4.10 8.25 6.95
C GLN A 75 3.44 8.94 8.14
N LYS A 76 4.18 9.08 9.25
CA LYS A 76 3.69 9.59 10.55
C LYS A 76 2.52 8.77 11.14
N GLY A 77 2.39 7.50 10.77
CA GLY A 77 1.33 6.60 11.23
C GLY A 77 0.04 6.68 10.42
N TYR A 78 -0.10 7.64 9.51
CA TYR A 78 -1.36 7.86 8.81
C TYR A 78 -1.70 6.76 7.80
N LEU A 79 -2.84 6.08 8.02
CA LEU A 79 -3.56 5.30 7.01
C LEU A 79 -4.95 5.92 6.75
N GLY A 80 -5.24 6.16 5.46
CA GLY A 80 -6.57 6.59 5.04
C GLY A 80 -7.52 5.42 4.86
N ASN A 81 -8.83 5.69 4.75
CA ASN A 81 -9.88 4.67 4.67
C ASN A 81 -9.59 3.57 3.64
N SER A 82 -9.17 3.92 2.42
CA SER A 82 -8.80 2.92 1.38
C SER A 82 -7.68 1.99 1.86
N SER A 83 -6.64 2.54 2.48
CA SER A 83 -5.54 1.73 2.99
C SER A 83 -5.90 0.94 4.26
N THR A 84 -6.89 1.39 5.03
CA THR A 84 -7.47 0.57 6.10
C THR A 84 -8.23 -0.64 5.54
N LEU A 85 -8.99 -0.46 4.43
CA LEU A 85 -9.63 -1.58 3.74
C LEU A 85 -8.57 -2.55 3.17
N GLU A 86 -7.49 -2.01 2.60
CA GLU A 86 -6.34 -2.80 2.11
C GLU A 86 -5.68 -3.60 3.25
N LEU A 87 -5.55 -3.02 4.44
CA LEU A 87 -4.98 -3.69 5.61
C LEU A 87 -5.83 -4.87 6.05
N GLY A 88 -7.13 -4.66 6.26
CA GLY A 88 -8.05 -5.76 6.62
C GLY A 88 -8.13 -6.84 5.53
N PHE A 89 -8.10 -6.44 4.26
CA PHE A 89 -8.06 -7.39 3.14
C PHE A 89 -6.75 -8.19 3.10
N THR A 90 -5.62 -7.56 3.44
CA THR A 90 -4.31 -8.24 3.50
C THR A 90 -4.27 -9.25 4.64
N GLU A 91 -4.76 -8.86 5.82
CA GLU A 91 -4.86 -9.74 6.99
C GLU A 91 -5.71 -10.97 6.68
N ALA A 92 -6.87 -10.78 6.05
CA ALA A 92 -7.75 -11.87 5.66
C ALA A 92 -7.11 -12.85 4.65
N LEU A 93 -6.07 -12.44 3.93
CA LEU A 93 -5.30 -13.30 3.03
C LEU A 93 -4.10 -13.98 3.70
N GLY A 94 -3.79 -13.67 4.96
CA GLY A 94 -2.65 -14.22 5.69
C GLY A 94 -1.30 -13.84 5.07
N LYS A 95 -1.21 -12.66 4.45
CA LYS A 95 0.04 -12.19 3.82
C LYS A 95 0.89 -11.42 4.83
N PRO A 96 2.23 -11.51 4.76
CA PRO A 96 3.09 -10.69 5.59
C PRO A 96 2.82 -9.19 5.43
N ILE A 97 2.66 -8.50 6.56
CA ILE A 97 2.26 -7.09 6.65
C ILE A 97 3.37 -6.29 7.33
N TYR A 98 4.01 -5.42 6.55
CA TYR A 98 5.01 -4.49 7.07
C TYR A 98 4.49 -3.06 7.01
N ALA A 99 4.88 -2.21 7.96
CA ALA A 99 4.50 -0.80 7.98
C ALA A 99 5.69 0.12 8.25
N LEU A 100 5.60 1.38 7.82
CA LEU A 100 6.66 2.38 8.01
C LEU A 100 6.71 2.92 9.44
N ASN A 101 5.53 3.11 10.06
CA ASN A 101 5.38 3.63 11.42
C ASN A 101 4.24 2.89 12.13
N GLU A 102 4.16 3.05 13.44
CA GLU A 102 2.94 2.75 14.18
C GLU A 102 1.88 3.83 13.93
N ASP A 103 0.61 3.43 13.92
CA ASP A 103 -0.54 4.32 13.92
C ASP A 103 -0.88 4.71 15.36
N LYS A 104 -0.77 5.99 15.69
CA LYS A 104 -1.04 6.50 17.04
C LYS A 104 -2.52 6.82 17.27
N ASP A 105 -3.27 7.00 16.19
CA ASP A 105 -4.65 7.43 16.23
C ASP A 105 -5.60 6.23 16.21
N GLU A 106 -5.21 5.13 15.55
CA GLU A 106 -5.97 3.87 15.50
C GLU A 106 -5.09 2.67 15.89
N PRO A 107 -4.98 2.34 17.19
CA PRO A 107 -4.14 1.26 17.69
C PRO A 107 -4.49 -0.13 17.15
N CYS A 108 -5.74 -0.36 16.71
CA CYS A 108 -6.14 -1.66 16.15
C CYS A 108 -5.37 -1.99 14.86
N ARG A 109 -4.83 -1.00 14.16
CA ARG A 109 -4.00 -1.25 12.97
C ARG A 109 -2.63 -1.80 13.35
N ASN A 110 -2.09 -1.42 14.51
CA ASN A 110 -0.76 -1.85 14.94
C ASN A 110 -0.69 -3.33 15.25
N VAL A 111 -1.77 -3.92 15.78
CA VAL A 111 -1.82 -5.36 16.06
C VAL A 111 -1.85 -6.21 14.79
N LEU A 112 -2.14 -5.61 13.63
CA LEU A 112 -2.16 -6.26 12.32
C LEU A 112 -0.84 -6.12 11.56
N PHE A 113 0.10 -5.31 12.06
CA PHE A 113 1.42 -5.21 11.44
C PHE A 113 2.33 -6.28 12.05
N ASP A 114 2.95 -7.10 11.20
CA ASP A 114 3.95 -8.06 11.66
C ASP A 114 5.22 -7.36 12.12
N GLU A 115 5.61 -6.29 11.43
CA GLU A 115 6.84 -5.54 11.74
C GLU A 115 6.80 -4.09 11.25
N ILE A 116 7.36 -3.18 12.05
CA ILE A 116 7.62 -1.80 11.66
C ILE A 116 9.01 -1.70 11.03
N ILE A 117 9.07 -1.46 9.72
CA ILE A 117 10.29 -1.36 8.94
C ILE A 117 10.43 0.07 8.39
N LYS A 118 11.45 0.79 8.85
CA LYS A 118 11.58 2.24 8.60
C LYS A 118 12.32 2.57 7.31
N THR A 119 13.11 1.63 6.79
CA THR A 119 13.99 1.89 5.64
C THR A 119 13.86 0.85 4.52
N PRO A 120 14.12 1.22 3.25
CA PRO A 120 14.18 0.26 2.16
C PRO A 120 15.22 -0.83 2.40
N ARG A 121 16.34 -0.51 3.07
CA ARG A 121 17.44 -1.44 3.31
C ARG A 121 17.00 -2.59 4.23
N GLU A 122 16.29 -2.27 5.31
CA GLU A 122 15.72 -3.27 6.21
C GLU A 122 14.70 -4.14 5.48
N LEU A 123 13.80 -3.53 4.70
CA LEU A 123 12.81 -4.28 3.92
C LEU A 123 13.45 -5.21 2.90
N ILE A 124 14.51 -4.78 2.21
CA ILE A 124 15.27 -5.61 1.28
C ILE A 124 15.86 -6.84 1.99
N LYS A 125 16.39 -6.66 3.22
CA LYS A 125 16.94 -7.79 3.99
C LYS A 125 15.86 -8.80 4.38
N LYS A 126 14.62 -8.35 4.65
CA LYS A 126 13.49 -9.23 4.98
C LYS A 126 12.98 -10.01 3.76
N LEU A 127 13.04 -9.39 2.59
CA LEU A 127 12.54 -9.96 1.33
C LEU A 127 13.56 -10.83 0.59
N LYS A 128 14.81 -10.91 1.04
CA LYS A 128 15.83 -11.82 0.49
C LYS A 128 16.09 -12.94 1.48
#